data_AF-A0A9X5CQD8-F1
#
_entry.id   AF-A0A9X5CQD8-F1
#
_cell.length_a   1.000
_cell.length_b   1.000
_cell.length_c   1.000
_cell.angle_alpha   90.00
_cell.angle_beta   90.00
_cell.angle_gamma   90.00
#
_symmetry.space_group_name_H-M   'P 1'
#
loop_
_entity.id
_entity.type
_entity.pdbx_description
1 polymer ?
#
loop_
_entity_poly.entity_id
_entity_poly.type
_entity_poly.pdbx_seq_one_letter_code
_entity_poly.pdbx_strand_id
1 'polypeptide(L)'
;ARGAHPVVHGAAQTAQALGSWLIGLGFVLLVTWGRRAYKDASARRTIGILWDVGTFWPRAAHPFAPPCYAERAVPDLTWRIATWTGATGGRLVLSGHSQGSVLAAAAAWQLPPSARRRVALLTYGSPLERLYGRWFPAHFGPDALDELHRDVVCWSNLYRRTDPIGGPVRLPGDGGPDVDRPPLKDPLAYGRTAEHPLPAPILGHSDYQADPAFAEERRRLLARLRPEVPAPRGTGRPGPAA
;
A
#
# COMPACT_ATOMS: atom_id res chain seq x y z
N ALA A 1 5.15 -45.16 -42.18
CA ALA A 1 5.50 -43.91 -41.45
C ALA A 1 6.26 -42.94 -42.36
N ARG A 2 5.57 -42.12 -43.18
CA ARG A 2 6.18 -41.05 -44.02
C ARG A 2 5.24 -39.83 -44.24
N GLY A 3 4.31 -39.58 -43.33
CA GLY A 3 3.27 -38.53 -43.49
C GLY A 3 3.26 -37.42 -42.43
N ALA A 4 4.02 -37.55 -41.34
CA ALA A 4 4.00 -36.60 -40.23
C ALA A 4 5.01 -35.43 -40.39
N HIS A 5 6.02 -35.59 -41.23
CA HIS A 5 7.11 -34.62 -41.40
C HIS A 5 6.67 -33.27 -42.04
N PRO A 6 5.78 -33.22 -43.05
CA PRO A 6 5.37 -31.95 -43.67
C PRO A 6 4.44 -31.14 -42.76
N VAL A 7 3.55 -31.81 -42.02
CA VAL A 7 2.60 -31.15 -41.10
C VAL A 7 3.34 -30.55 -39.92
N VAL A 8 4.28 -31.28 -39.32
CA VAL A 8 5.11 -30.78 -38.21
C VAL A 8 6.00 -29.62 -38.68
N HIS A 9 6.56 -29.70 -39.89
CA HIS A 9 7.38 -28.64 -40.44
C HIS A 9 6.56 -27.38 -40.75
N GLY A 10 5.36 -27.52 -41.31
CA GLY A 10 4.43 -26.42 -41.55
C GLY A 10 3.98 -25.75 -40.24
N ALA A 11 3.62 -26.55 -39.23
CA ALA A 11 3.26 -26.03 -37.91
C ALA A 11 4.40 -25.25 -37.24
N ALA A 12 5.64 -25.76 -37.33
CA ALA A 12 6.82 -25.08 -36.81
C ALA A 12 7.10 -23.75 -37.53
N GLN A 13 6.97 -23.71 -38.86
CA GLN A 13 7.12 -22.50 -39.66
C GLN A 13 6.03 -21.45 -39.33
N THR A 14 4.78 -21.88 -39.18
CA THR A 14 3.68 -20.99 -38.77
C THR A 14 3.91 -20.44 -37.37
N ALA A 15 4.32 -21.28 -36.41
CA ALA A 15 4.63 -20.84 -35.04
C ALA A 15 5.81 -19.87 -35.00
N GLN A 16 6.86 -20.11 -35.79
CA GLN A 16 8.00 -19.20 -35.91
C GLN A 16 7.57 -17.86 -36.52
N ALA A 17 6.79 -17.89 -37.61
CA ALA A 17 6.30 -16.67 -38.24
C ALA A 17 5.41 -15.86 -37.30
N LEU A 18 4.48 -16.51 -36.59
CA LEU A 18 3.67 -15.88 -35.55
C LEU A 18 4.54 -15.28 -34.45
N GLY A 19 5.54 -16.02 -33.97
CA GLY A 19 6.50 -15.53 -32.99
C GLY A 19 7.24 -14.29 -33.47
N SER A 20 7.73 -14.28 -34.71
CA SER A 20 8.41 -13.13 -35.31
C SER A 20 7.49 -11.92 -35.44
N TRP A 21 6.23 -12.12 -35.85
CA TRP A 21 5.24 -11.04 -35.91
C TRP A 21 4.89 -10.49 -34.53
N LEU A 22 4.76 -11.35 -33.51
CA LEU A 22 4.52 -10.94 -32.12
C LEU A 22 5.71 -10.16 -31.54
N ILE A 23 6.94 -10.57 -31.84
CA ILE A 23 8.16 -9.83 -31.45
C ILE A 23 8.19 -8.46 -32.13
N GLY A 24 7.92 -8.40 -33.44
CA GLY A 24 7.85 -7.15 -34.20
C GLY A 24 6.77 -6.20 -33.66
N LEU A 25 5.57 -6.73 -33.39
CA LEU A 25 4.49 -5.98 -32.77
C LEU A 25 4.87 -5.49 -31.37
N GLY A 26 5.49 -6.36 -30.57
CA GLY A 26 6.00 -6.02 -29.24
C GLY A 26 7.02 -4.88 -29.28
N PHE A 27 7.94 -4.89 -30.25
CA PHE A 27 8.91 -3.82 -30.44
C PHE A 27 8.24 -2.49 -30.83
N VAL A 28 7.29 -2.52 -31.77
CA VAL A 28 6.53 -1.33 -32.16
C VAL A 28 5.72 -0.79 -30.98
N LEU A 29 5.07 -1.67 -30.21
CA LEU A 29 4.36 -1.29 -28.98
C LEU A 29 5.32 -0.67 -27.96
N LEU A 30 6.50 -1.25 -27.74
CA LEU A 30 7.51 -0.73 -26.83
C LEU A 30 8.02 0.66 -27.26
N VAL A 31 8.31 0.86 -28.54
CA VAL A 31 8.77 2.15 -29.08
C VAL A 31 7.64 3.19 -29.02
N THR A 32 6.42 2.83 -29.39
CA THR A 32 5.26 3.75 -29.35
C THR A 32 4.89 4.12 -27.91
N TRP A 33 4.94 3.15 -26.99
CA TRP A 33 4.75 3.40 -25.55
C TRP A 33 5.87 4.23 -24.95
N GLY A 34 7.14 3.97 -25.29
CA GLY A 34 8.27 4.79 -24.86
C GLY A 34 8.18 6.23 -25.37
N ARG A 35 7.77 6.43 -26.62
CA ARG A 35 7.52 7.77 -27.19
C ARG A 35 6.33 8.46 -26.56
N ARG A 36 5.24 7.74 -26.24
CA ARG A 36 4.09 8.29 -25.50
C ARG A 36 4.47 8.64 -24.07
N ALA A 37 5.26 7.81 -23.39
CA ALA A 37 5.81 8.10 -22.07
C ALA A 37 6.65 9.39 -22.09
N TYR A 38 7.36 9.70 -23.17
CA TYR A 38 8.11 10.94 -23.24
C TYR A 38 7.23 12.19 -23.42
N LYS A 39 6.01 12.03 -23.95
CA LYS A 39 5.14 13.15 -24.36
C LYS A 39 3.92 13.38 -23.46
N ASP A 40 3.43 12.34 -22.77
CA ASP A 40 2.21 12.40 -21.95
C ASP A 40 2.47 12.18 -20.46
N ALA A 41 2.05 13.15 -19.64
CA ALA A 41 2.18 13.07 -18.18
C ALA A 41 1.36 11.92 -17.55
N SER A 42 0.21 11.54 -18.13
CA SER A 42 -0.61 10.42 -17.64
C SER A 42 -0.04 9.05 -18.03
N ALA A 43 0.56 8.93 -19.22
CA ALA A 43 1.27 7.73 -19.66
C ALA A 43 2.52 7.48 -18.81
N ARG A 44 3.26 8.55 -18.45
CA ARG A 44 4.37 8.49 -17.47
C ARG A 44 3.93 7.99 -16.12
N ARG A 45 2.77 8.42 -15.63
CA ARG A 45 2.23 7.98 -14.34
C ARG A 45 1.92 6.48 -14.34
N THR A 46 1.38 5.95 -15.44
CA THR A 46 1.06 4.51 -15.57
C THR A 46 2.31 3.64 -15.67
N ILE A 47 3.29 4.05 -16.47
CA ILE A 47 4.59 3.37 -16.58
C ILE A 47 5.39 3.50 -15.27
N GLY A 48 5.28 4.65 -14.61
CA GLY A 48 5.84 4.90 -13.29
C GLY A 48 5.32 3.91 -12.25
N ILE A 49 4.02 3.60 -12.24
CA ILE A 49 3.46 2.59 -11.32
C ILE A 49 4.05 1.20 -11.58
N LEU A 50 4.17 0.78 -12.84
CA LEU A 50 4.78 -0.52 -13.17
C LEU A 50 6.27 -0.56 -12.78
N TRP A 51 6.97 0.55 -12.99
CA TRP A 51 8.36 0.73 -12.60
C TRP A 51 8.54 0.82 -11.07
N ASP A 52 7.62 1.43 -10.34
CA ASP A 52 7.61 1.52 -8.87
C ASP A 52 7.43 0.14 -8.24
N VAL A 53 6.65 -0.74 -8.87
CA VAL A 53 6.55 -2.15 -8.47
C VAL A 53 7.84 -2.91 -8.74
N GLY A 54 8.44 -2.74 -9.92
CA GLY A 54 9.72 -3.37 -10.26
C GLY A 54 10.89 -2.89 -9.41
N THR A 55 10.89 -1.60 -9.03
CA THR A 55 11.93 -0.94 -8.22
C THR A 55 11.66 -0.95 -6.73
N PHE A 56 10.59 -1.61 -6.29
CA PHE A 56 10.45 -1.92 -4.87
C PHE A 56 11.48 -2.98 -4.45
N TRP A 57 11.75 -3.98 -5.30
CA TRP A 57 12.56 -5.14 -4.95
C TRP A 57 14.07 -4.87 -4.99
N PRO A 58 14.86 -5.49 -4.08
CA PRO A 58 16.32 -5.42 -4.09
C PRO A 58 16.91 -5.71 -5.46
N ARG A 59 18.03 -5.07 -5.82
CA ARG A 59 18.73 -5.35 -7.09
C ARG A 59 19.12 -6.82 -7.25
N ALA A 60 19.26 -7.55 -6.14
CA ALA A 60 19.46 -9.00 -6.13
C ALA A 60 18.31 -9.79 -6.79
N ALA A 61 17.09 -9.24 -6.81
CA ALA A 61 15.93 -9.83 -7.45
C ALA A 61 15.79 -9.44 -8.94
N HIS A 62 16.39 -8.32 -9.39
CA HIS A 62 16.53 -7.98 -10.81
C HIS A 62 17.66 -6.97 -11.10
N PRO A 63 18.67 -7.31 -11.92
CA PRO A 63 19.92 -6.54 -12.08
C PRO A 63 19.77 -5.18 -12.77
N PHE A 64 18.65 -4.91 -13.45
CA PHE A 64 18.37 -3.64 -14.13
C PHE A 64 17.45 -2.70 -13.32
N ALA A 65 17.10 -3.06 -12.08
CA ALA A 65 16.34 -2.15 -11.22
C ALA A 65 17.24 -0.99 -10.76
N PRO A 66 16.83 0.29 -10.93
CA PRO A 66 17.48 1.41 -10.26
C PRO A 66 17.45 1.23 -8.74
N PRO A 67 18.25 2.00 -7.97
CA PRO A 67 18.36 1.88 -6.51
C PRO A 67 16.97 1.80 -5.89
N CYS A 68 16.64 0.62 -5.35
CA CYS A 68 15.26 0.29 -5.07
C CYS A 68 14.80 0.94 -3.75
N TYR A 69 13.49 1.12 -3.60
CA TYR A 69 12.94 1.67 -2.36
C TYR A 69 13.33 0.80 -1.14
N ALA A 70 13.45 -0.52 -1.30
CA ALA A 70 13.87 -1.41 -0.23
C ALA A 70 15.35 -1.25 0.19
N GLU A 71 16.24 -0.83 -0.71
CA GLU A 71 17.68 -0.66 -0.41
C GLU A 71 18.01 0.71 0.19
N ARG A 72 17.14 1.71 -0.01
CA ARG A 72 17.40 3.08 0.48
C ARG A 72 16.25 3.65 1.30
N ALA A 73 15.05 3.75 0.73
CA ALA A 73 13.96 4.45 1.38
C ALA A 73 13.43 3.74 2.63
N VAL A 74 13.32 2.41 2.60
CA VAL A 74 12.84 1.62 3.75
C VAL A 74 13.86 1.66 4.90
N PRO A 75 15.17 1.43 4.69
CA PRO A 75 16.18 1.60 5.74
C PRO A 75 16.22 3.02 6.29
N ASP A 76 16.21 4.06 5.44
CA ASP A 76 16.23 5.46 5.87
C ASP A 76 14.99 5.82 6.71
N LEU A 77 13.81 5.37 6.30
CA LEU A 77 12.56 5.57 7.03
C LEU A 77 12.59 4.85 8.39
N THR A 78 13.06 3.60 8.39
CA THR A 78 13.20 2.78 9.61
C THR A 78 14.17 3.43 10.59
N TRP A 79 15.34 3.86 10.10
CA TRP A 79 16.36 4.56 10.89
C TRP A 79 15.82 5.85 11.49
N ARG A 80 15.12 6.66 10.68
CA ARG A 80 14.53 7.92 11.14
C ARG A 80 13.50 7.69 12.24
N ILE A 81 12.61 6.71 12.08
CA ILE A 81 11.59 6.37 13.07
C ILE A 81 12.25 5.86 14.36
N ALA A 82 13.18 4.91 14.25
CA ALA A 82 13.86 4.32 15.41
C ALA A 82 14.66 5.37 16.19
N THR A 83 15.44 6.20 15.49
CA THR A 83 16.25 7.25 16.11
C THR A 83 15.37 8.31 16.78
N TRP A 84 14.31 8.77 16.11
CA TRP A 84 13.42 9.78 16.67
C TRP A 84 12.63 9.25 17.87
N THR A 85 12.09 8.03 17.79
CA THR A 85 11.36 7.41 18.92
C THR A 85 12.28 7.10 20.10
N GLY A 86 13.53 6.69 19.85
CA GLY A 86 14.55 6.49 20.88
C GLY A 86 14.95 7.79 21.57
N ALA A 87 15.20 8.85 20.81
CA ALA A 87 15.65 10.13 21.35
C ALA A 87 14.54 10.89 22.11
N THR A 88 13.31 10.84 21.61
CA THR A 88 12.20 11.65 22.17
C THR A 88 11.28 10.88 23.10
N GLY A 89 11.30 9.54 23.04
CA GLY A 89 10.22 8.74 23.61
C GLY A 89 8.86 8.99 22.94
N GLY A 90 8.84 9.69 21.81
CA GLY A 90 7.63 10.05 21.09
C GLY A 90 6.95 8.84 20.46
N ARG A 91 5.70 9.07 20.04
CA ARG A 91 4.86 8.10 19.32
C ARG A 91 4.34 8.78 18.07
N LEU A 92 4.20 8.04 16.97
CA LEU A 92 3.83 8.61 15.68
C LEU A 92 2.86 7.72 14.90
N VAL A 93 2.11 8.33 13.99
CA VAL A 93 1.34 7.64 12.97
C VAL A 93 2.14 7.68 11.67
N LEU A 94 2.48 6.51 11.15
CA LEU A 94 3.09 6.36 9.83
C LEU A 94 1.97 6.25 8.78
N SER A 95 1.90 7.26 7.93
CA SER A 95 0.85 7.44 6.92
C SER A 95 1.38 7.09 5.54
N GLY A 96 0.72 6.17 4.83
CA GLY A 96 1.16 5.67 3.52
C GLY A 96 0.03 5.65 2.49
N HIS A 97 0.15 6.47 1.44
CA HIS A 97 -0.72 6.44 0.27
C HIS A 97 -0.17 5.49 -0.79
N SER A 98 -1.00 4.65 -1.42
CA SER A 98 -0.59 3.88 -2.60
C SER A 98 0.71 3.11 -2.34
N GLN A 99 1.77 3.33 -3.12
CA GLN A 99 3.09 2.77 -2.91
C GLN A 99 3.69 3.08 -1.53
N GLY A 100 3.41 4.26 -0.98
CA GLY A 100 3.80 4.62 0.39
C GLY A 100 3.21 3.69 1.45
N SER A 101 2.07 3.03 1.20
CA SER A 101 1.55 2.00 2.12
C SER A 101 2.42 0.74 2.14
N VAL A 102 3.00 0.37 1.00
CA VAL A 102 3.93 -0.76 0.86
C VAL A 102 5.24 -0.44 1.59
N LEU A 103 5.76 0.79 1.40
CA LEU A 103 6.95 1.26 2.12
C LEU A 103 6.70 1.35 3.64
N ALA A 104 5.51 1.80 4.04
CA ALA A 104 5.14 1.88 5.44
C ALA A 104 5.06 0.49 6.11
N ALA A 105 4.47 -0.49 5.43
CA ALA A 105 4.45 -1.88 5.89
C ALA A 105 5.87 -2.45 6.00
N ALA A 106 6.68 -2.28 4.95
CA ALA A 106 8.06 -2.74 4.92
C ALA A 106 8.91 -2.12 6.04
N ALA A 107 8.77 -0.81 6.27
CA ALA A 107 9.47 -0.14 7.37
C ALA A 107 8.99 -0.65 8.74
N ALA A 108 7.68 -0.84 8.92
CA ALA A 108 7.13 -1.35 10.17
C ALA A 108 7.68 -2.75 10.54
N TRP A 109 7.81 -3.66 9.56
CA TRP A 109 8.46 -4.97 9.76
C TRP A 109 9.94 -4.87 10.10
N GLN A 110 10.65 -3.83 9.67
CA GLN A 110 12.07 -3.64 9.95
C GLN A 110 12.35 -2.87 11.24
N LEU A 111 11.34 -2.25 11.86
CA LEU A 111 11.51 -1.52 13.11
C LEU A 111 11.90 -2.45 14.27
N PRO A 112 12.81 -2.04 15.17
CA PRO A 112 13.05 -2.77 16.40
C PRO A 112 11.78 -2.80 17.28
N PRO A 113 11.55 -3.84 18.09
CA PRO A 113 10.31 -3.98 18.88
C PRO A 113 9.98 -2.76 19.77
N SER A 114 11.00 -2.08 20.31
CA SER A 114 10.84 -0.88 21.14
C SER A 114 10.28 0.33 20.38
N ALA A 115 10.64 0.47 19.10
CA ALA A 115 10.11 1.50 18.21
C ALA A 115 8.77 1.09 17.61
N ARG A 116 8.61 -0.18 17.23
CA ARG A 116 7.37 -0.72 16.63
C ARG A 116 6.14 -0.50 17.53
N ARG A 117 6.30 -0.72 18.84
CA ARG A 117 5.26 -0.46 19.87
C ARG A 117 4.92 1.04 20.08
N ARG A 118 5.54 1.95 19.35
CA ARG A 118 5.30 3.40 19.39
C ARG A 118 4.73 3.93 18.07
N VAL A 119 4.48 3.04 17.11
CA VAL A 119 4.04 3.38 15.77
C VAL A 119 2.64 2.83 15.54
N ALA A 120 1.78 3.65 14.95
CA ALA A 120 0.52 3.24 14.35
C ALA A 120 0.57 3.40 12.83
N LEU A 121 -0.17 2.58 12.10
CA LEU A 121 -0.23 2.62 10.65
C LEU A 121 -1.54 3.23 10.15
N LEU A 122 -1.44 4.15 9.20
CA LEU A 122 -2.58 4.67 8.44
C LEU A 122 -2.30 4.48 6.94
N THR A 123 -2.93 3.47 6.34
CA THR A 123 -2.79 3.19 4.90
C THR A 123 -4.02 3.66 4.15
N TYR A 124 -3.86 4.09 2.91
CA TYR A 124 -4.99 4.54 2.10
C TYR A 124 -4.70 4.47 0.62
N GLY A 125 -5.73 4.16 -0.17
CA GLY A 125 -5.55 3.74 -1.57
C GLY A 125 -4.52 2.60 -1.66
N SER A 126 -4.53 1.67 -0.69
CA SER A 126 -3.43 0.72 -0.52
C SER A 126 -3.52 -0.46 -1.50
N PRO A 127 -2.46 -0.75 -2.28
CA PRO A 127 -2.39 -1.92 -3.14
C PRO A 127 -1.91 -3.19 -2.42
N LEU A 128 -1.79 -3.16 -1.07
CA LEU A 128 -1.18 -4.23 -0.28
C LEU A 128 -1.81 -5.60 -0.53
N GLU A 129 -3.12 -5.77 -0.36
CA GLU A 129 -3.79 -7.04 -0.69
C GLU A 129 -3.93 -7.20 -2.20
N ARG A 130 -4.53 -6.20 -2.86
CA ARG A 130 -5.05 -6.34 -4.22
C ARG A 130 -3.98 -6.59 -5.27
N LEU A 131 -2.81 -5.98 -5.13
CA LEU A 131 -1.70 -6.16 -6.07
C LEU A 131 -0.57 -6.93 -5.40
N TYR A 132 0.00 -6.38 -4.33
CA TYR A 132 1.20 -6.95 -3.73
C TYR A 132 0.97 -8.35 -3.15
N GLY A 133 -0.14 -8.57 -2.44
CA GLY A 133 -0.48 -9.86 -1.88
C GLY A 133 -0.79 -10.92 -2.92
N ARG A 134 -1.27 -10.52 -4.11
CA ARG A 134 -1.55 -11.46 -5.22
C ARG A 134 -0.30 -11.83 -6.01
N TRP A 135 0.55 -10.86 -6.30
CA TRP A 135 1.75 -11.06 -7.13
C TRP A 135 2.98 -11.47 -6.31
N PHE A 136 3.00 -11.13 -5.01
CA PHE A 136 4.11 -11.41 -4.09
C PHE A 136 3.60 -11.93 -2.73
N PRO A 137 2.83 -13.03 -2.71
CA PRO A 137 2.17 -13.56 -1.51
C PRO A 137 3.15 -13.95 -0.40
N ALA A 138 4.39 -14.31 -0.72
CA ALA A 138 5.41 -14.63 0.28
C ALA A 138 5.79 -13.44 1.18
N HIS A 139 5.56 -12.20 0.72
CA HIS A 139 5.93 -10.98 1.44
C HIS A 139 4.71 -10.17 1.89
N PHE A 140 3.64 -10.16 1.09
CA PHE A 140 2.43 -9.37 1.34
C PHE A 140 1.16 -10.22 1.35
N GLY A 141 1.30 -11.53 1.56
CA GLY A 141 0.17 -12.43 1.70
C GLY A 141 -0.61 -12.19 3.00
N PRO A 142 -1.78 -12.83 3.15
CA PRO A 142 -2.66 -12.67 4.31
C PRO A 142 -1.92 -12.88 5.64
N ASP A 143 -1.11 -13.93 5.74
CA ASP A 143 -0.38 -14.27 6.97
C ASP A 143 0.64 -13.19 7.37
N ALA A 144 1.39 -12.66 6.40
CA ALA A 144 2.38 -11.62 6.65
C ALA A 144 1.73 -10.28 7.06
N LEU A 145 0.60 -9.95 6.45
CA LEU A 145 -0.15 -8.75 6.79
C LEU A 145 -0.90 -8.89 8.12
N ASP A 146 -1.33 -10.10 8.48
CA ASP A 146 -1.91 -10.40 9.79
C ASP A 146 -0.84 -10.36 10.91
N GLU A 147 0.37 -10.87 10.64
CA GLU A 147 1.52 -10.68 11.53
C GLU A 147 1.82 -9.19 11.75
N LEU A 148 1.83 -8.39 10.67
CA LEU A 148 1.99 -6.94 10.77
C LEU A 148 0.93 -6.32 11.67
N HIS A 149 -0.33 -6.72 11.50
CA HIS A 149 -1.45 -6.21 12.28
C HIS A 149 -1.30 -6.47 13.78
N ARG A 150 -0.83 -7.66 14.17
CA ARG A 150 -0.55 -8.00 15.57
C ARG A 150 0.63 -7.21 16.16
N ASP A 151 1.60 -6.90 15.32
CA ASP A 151 2.87 -6.31 15.74
C ASP A 151 2.85 -4.79 15.92
N VAL A 152 1.98 -4.10 15.18
CA VAL A 152 1.78 -2.64 15.32
C VAL A 152 0.71 -2.33 16.35
N VAL A 153 0.80 -1.17 17.00
CA VAL A 153 -0.15 -0.81 18.08
C VAL A 153 -1.58 -0.72 17.55
N CYS A 154 -1.72 -0.13 16.37
CA CYS A 154 -2.98 -0.03 15.67
C CYS A 154 -2.75 0.27 14.20
N TRP A 155 -3.65 -0.22 13.36
CA TRP A 155 -3.63 -0.01 11.93
C TRP A 155 -5.05 0.31 11.45
N SER A 156 -5.18 1.36 10.64
CA SER A 156 -6.38 1.66 9.87
C SER A 156 -6.05 1.79 8.38
N ASN A 157 -6.93 1.27 7.53
CA ASN A 157 -6.88 1.37 6.08
C ASN A 157 -8.13 2.09 5.55
N LEU A 158 -7.92 3.08 4.68
CA LEU A 158 -8.98 3.80 4.00
C LEU A 158 -8.99 3.46 2.51
N TYR A 159 -10.15 3.08 1.98
CA TYR A 159 -10.27 2.74 0.57
C TYR A 159 -11.59 3.22 -0.01
N ARG A 160 -11.63 3.38 -1.32
CA ARG A 160 -12.84 3.61 -2.11
C ARG A 160 -13.09 2.41 -3.01
N ARG A 161 -14.37 2.13 -3.28
CA ARG A 161 -14.74 1.06 -4.24
C ARG A 161 -14.41 1.42 -5.68
N THR A 162 -14.33 2.70 -5.98
CA THR A 162 -13.97 3.31 -7.27
C THR A 162 -12.47 3.35 -7.51
N ASP A 163 -11.64 3.06 -6.51
CA ASP A 163 -10.18 3.06 -6.65
C ASP A 163 -9.72 1.79 -7.38
N PRO A 164 -9.15 1.91 -8.60
CA PRO A 164 -8.73 0.74 -9.39
C PRO A 164 -7.47 0.07 -8.83
N ILE A 165 -6.69 0.78 -8.01
CA ILE A 165 -5.41 0.32 -7.47
C ILE A 165 -5.59 -0.12 -6.02
N GLY A 166 -6.11 0.79 -5.19
CA GLY A 166 -6.23 0.66 -3.75
C GLY A 166 -7.48 -0.08 -3.30
N GLY A 167 -7.36 -0.89 -2.25
CA GLY A 167 -8.47 -1.71 -1.76
C GLY A 167 -8.45 -1.98 -0.26
N PRO A 168 -9.43 -2.77 0.22
CA PRO A 168 -9.37 -3.32 1.57
C PRO A 168 -8.16 -4.27 1.69
N VAL A 169 -7.58 -4.35 2.89
CA VAL A 169 -6.49 -5.28 3.22
C VAL A 169 -7.03 -6.70 3.43
N ARG A 170 -8.28 -6.83 3.90
CA ARG A 170 -9.01 -8.11 4.07
C ARG A 170 -8.27 -9.12 4.95
N LEU A 171 -7.87 -8.71 6.14
CA LEU A 171 -7.27 -9.64 7.09
C LEU A 171 -8.32 -10.64 7.61
N PRO A 172 -8.00 -11.95 7.67
CA PRO A 172 -8.86 -12.95 8.30
C PRO A 172 -8.93 -12.63 9.80
N GLY A 173 -10.13 -12.27 10.27
CA GLY A 173 -10.29 -11.59 11.55
C GLY A 173 -10.48 -12.52 12.74
N ASP A 174 -9.49 -12.55 13.63
CA ASP A 174 -9.58 -13.14 14.98
C ASP A 174 -8.79 -12.36 16.06
N GLY A 175 -7.82 -11.52 15.65
CA GLY A 175 -6.73 -11.05 16.54
C GLY A 175 -6.71 -9.58 16.95
N GLY A 176 -7.65 -8.74 16.49
CA GLY A 176 -7.61 -7.30 16.75
C GLY A 176 -8.75 -6.49 16.13
N PRO A 177 -8.79 -5.16 16.37
CA PRO A 177 -9.81 -4.29 15.79
C PRO A 177 -9.63 -4.17 14.27
N ASP A 178 -10.74 -4.14 13.54
CA ASP A 178 -10.76 -4.09 12.07
C ASP A 178 -9.79 -3.04 11.51
N VAL A 179 -8.90 -3.51 10.64
CA VAL A 179 -7.97 -2.66 9.88
C VAL A 179 -8.74 -1.84 8.85
N ASP A 180 -9.69 -2.45 8.15
CA ASP A 180 -10.41 -1.79 7.07
C ASP A 180 -11.59 -0.98 7.61
N ARG A 181 -11.54 0.34 7.41
CA ARG A 181 -12.72 1.19 7.60
C ARG A 181 -13.78 0.84 6.55
N PRO A 182 -15.09 1.03 6.83
CA PRO A 182 -16.09 1.05 5.77
C PRO A 182 -15.66 1.94 4.59
N PRO A 183 -15.94 1.51 3.35
CA PRO A 183 -15.45 2.19 2.16
C PRO A 183 -15.88 3.66 2.16
N LEU A 184 -14.95 4.55 1.83
CA LEU A 184 -15.26 5.97 1.68
C LEU A 184 -16.26 6.14 0.53
N LYS A 185 -17.21 7.05 0.72
CA LYS A 185 -18.22 7.36 -0.28
C LYS A 185 -17.56 8.08 -1.45
N ASP A 186 -17.70 7.53 -2.66
CA ASP A 186 -17.18 8.12 -3.88
C ASP A 186 -18.05 7.67 -5.08
N PRO A 187 -18.65 8.60 -5.85
CA PRO A 187 -18.65 10.06 -5.65
C PRO A 187 -19.47 10.49 -4.42
N LEU A 188 -19.23 11.70 -3.91
CA LEU A 188 -19.95 12.23 -2.75
C LEU A 188 -21.45 12.38 -3.00
N ALA A 189 -21.86 12.65 -4.24
CA ALA A 189 -23.24 12.68 -4.68
C ALA A 189 -23.37 12.18 -6.13
N TYR A 190 -24.51 11.58 -6.44
CA TYR A 190 -24.90 11.31 -7.83
C TYR A 190 -25.75 12.47 -8.32
N GLY A 191 -25.34 13.13 -9.41
CA GLY A 191 -26.01 14.32 -9.91
C GLY A 191 -25.74 15.58 -9.06
N ARG A 192 -26.64 16.55 -9.13
CA ARG A 192 -26.56 17.81 -8.38
C ARG A 192 -27.44 17.75 -7.14
N THR A 193 -26.92 18.20 -6.01
CA THR A 193 -27.69 18.45 -4.76
C THR A 193 -27.49 19.89 -4.30
N ALA A 194 -28.19 20.32 -3.25
CA ALA A 194 -27.98 21.64 -2.67
C ALA A 194 -26.54 21.82 -2.14
N GLU A 195 -25.98 20.77 -1.55
CA GLU A 195 -24.61 20.72 -1.02
C GLU A 195 -23.57 20.49 -2.13
N HIS A 196 -23.96 19.84 -3.23
CA HIS A 196 -23.13 19.55 -4.39
C HIS A 196 -23.78 20.08 -5.67
N PRO A 197 -23.77 21.40 -5.91
CA PRO A 197 -24.44 22.02 -7.05
C PRO A 197 -23.75 21.68 -8.39
N LEU A 198 -22.50 21.22 -8.35
CA LEU A 198 -21.78 20.67 -9.48
C LEU A 198 -21.70 19.14 -9.34
N PRO A 199 -21.68 18.39 -10.47
CA PRO A 199 -21.50 16.94 -10.42
C PRO A 199 -20.25 16.59 -9.61
N ALA A 200 -20.44 15.80 -8.55
CA ALA A 200 -19.33 15.38 -7.71
C ALA A 200 -18.38 14.49 -8.53
N PRO A 201 -17.08 14.79 -8.56
CA PRO A 201 -16.13 13.96 -9.29
C PRO A 201 -15.98 12.60 -8.62
N ILE A 202 -15.68 11.57 -9.43
CA ILE A 202 -15.17 10.30 -8.92
C ILE A 202 -13.70 10.51 -8.60
N LEU A 203 -13.34 10.46 -7.33
CA LEU A 203 -11.99 10.74 -6.87
C LEU A 203 -11.07 9.53 -7.04
N GLY A 204 -11.61 8.31 -6.95
CA GLY A 204 -10.89 7.06 -7.13
C GLY A 204 -9.66 6.98 -6.23
N HIS A 205 -8.47 6.96 -6.84
CA HIS A 205 -7.18 6.81 -6.16
C HIS A 205 -6.60 8.09 -5.54
N SER A 206 -7.23 9.25 -5.74
CA SER A 206 -6.69 10.56 -5.37
C SER A 206 -7.36 11.14 -4.12
N ASP A 207 -6.85 12.23 -3.54
CA ASP A 207 -7.55 13.06 -2.55
C ASP A 207 -8.15 12.32 -1.34
N TYR A 208 -7.45 11.30 -0.84
CA TYR A 208 -7.84 10.62 0.40
C TYR A 208 -7.65 11.54 1.62
N GLN A 209 -6.60 12.37 1.64
CA GLN A 209 -6.30 13.25 2.78
C GLN A 209 -7.30 14.40 2.93
N ALA A 210 -8.03 14.73 1.87
CA ALA A 210 -9.10 15.74 1.89
C ALA A 210 -10.39 15.19 2.49
N ASP A 211 -10.57 13.86 2.54
CA ASP A 211 -11.73 13.24 3.16
C ASP A 211 -11.70 13.43 4.69
N PRO A 212 -12.79 13.90 5.33
CA PRO A 212 -12.84 14.05 6.79
C PRO A 212 -12.47 12.77 7.57
N ALA A 213 -12.76 11.59 6.98
CA ALA A 213 -12.39 10.29 7.55
C ALA A 213 -10.87 10.15 7.77
N PHE A 214 -10.05 10.77 6.93
CA PHE A 214 -8.60 10.73 7.09
C PHE A 214 -8.14 11.41 8.39
N ALA A 215 -8.67 12.61 8.65
CA ALA A 215 -8.36 13.34 9.88
C ALA A 215 -8.92 12.65 11.13
N GLU A 216 -10.11 12.05 11.01
CA GLU A 216 -10.74 11.25 12.05
C GLU A 216 -9.89 10.03 12.43
N GLU A 217 -9.53 9.18 11.47
CA GLU A 217 -8.74 7.97 11.75
C GLU A 217 -7.33 8.32 12.23
N ARG A 218 -6.69 9.35 11.66
CA ARG A 218 -5.40 9.84 12.18
C ARG A 218 -5.50 10.23 13.66
N ARG A 219 -6.56 10.93 14.06
CA ARG A 219 -6.78 11.34 15.46
C ARG A 219 -7.04 10.12 16.35
N ARG A 220 -7.82 9.16 15.87
CA ARG A 220 -8.10 7.90 16.57
C ARG A 220 -6.84 7.09 16.81
N LEU A 221 -5.99 6.94 15.80
CA LEU A 221 -4.71 6.23 15.91
C LEU A 221 -3.77 6.94 16.90
N LEU A 222 -3.67 8.28 16.83
CA LEU A 222 -2.89 9.06 17.81
C LEU A 222 -3.41 8.91 19.25
N ALA A 223 -4.72 8.84 19.44
CA ALA A 223 -5.32 8.63 20.75
C ALA A 223 -4.99 7.24 21.30
N ARG A 224 -5.08 6.19 20.46
CA ARG A 224 -4.71 4.81 20.82
C ARG A 224 -3.22 4.65 21.12
N LEU A 225 -2.37 5.49 20.55
CA LEU A 225 -0.95 5.50 20.88
C LEU A 225 -0.67 6.09 22.26
N ARG A 226 -1.56 6.88 22.89
CA ARG A 226 -1.25 7.48 24.19
C ARG A 226 -1.15 6.38 25.28
N PRO A 227 -0.18 6.46 26.21
CA PRO A 227 -0.17 5.58 27.38
C PRO A 227 -1.47 5.79 28.16
N GLU A 228 -2.07 4.70 28.68
CA GLU A 228 -3.02 4.84 29.78
C GLU A 228 -2.31 5.56 30.91
N VAL A 229 -2.76 6.77 31.23
CA VAL A 229 -2.34 7.44 32.46
C VAL A 229 -2.93 6.62 33.60
N PRO A 230 -2.13 6.05 34.52
CA PRO A 230 -2.68 5.34 35.66
C PRO A 230 -3.61 6.31 36.39
N ALA A 231 -4.86 5.89 36.62
CA ALA A 231 -5.79 6.67 37.41
C ALA A 231 -5.10 7.06 38.74
N PRO A 232 -5.21 8.31 39.22
CA PRO A 232 -4.64 8.69 40.50
C PRO A 232 -5.12 7.71 41.55
N ARG A 233 -4.19 7.04 42.24
CA ARG A 233 -4.53 6.21 43.41
C ARG A 233 -5.31 7.12 44.35
N GLY A 234 -6.61 6.87 44.48
CA GLY A 234 -7.47 7.62 45.39
C GLY A 234 -6.80 7.64 46.75
N THR A 235 -6.42 8.83 47.21
CA THR A 235 -5.93 9.02 48.57
C THR A 235 -7.09 8.69 49.49
N GLY A 236 -7.08 7.46 50.01
CA GLY A 236 -8.00 7.02 51.04
C GLY A 236 -7.93 8.01 52.18
N ARG A 237 -9.00 8.79 52.35
CA ARG A 237 -9.22 9.59 53.56
C ARG A 237 -9.15 8.64 54.75
N PRO A 238 -8.33 8.92 55.78
CA PRO A 238 -8.42 8.15 57.02
C PRO A 238 -9.81 8.39 57.61
N GLY A 239 -10.56 7.30 57.80
CA GLY A 239 -11.86 7.32 58.48
C GLY A 239 -11.69 7.80 59.92
N PRO A 240 -12.71 8.47 60.49
CA PRO A 240 -12.63 8.97 61.86
C PRO A 240 -12.52 7.80 62.82
N ALA A 241 -11.57 7.89 63.74
CA ALA A 241 -11.44 6.97 64.86
C ALA A 241 -12.70 7.05 65.73
N ALA A 242 -13.25 5.89 66.06
CA ALA A 242 -14.24 5.68 67.12
C ALA A 242 -13.58 4.86 68.23
#